data_AF-A0A4W6FHF5-F1
#
_entry.id   AF-A0A4W6FHF5-F1
#
_cell.length_a   1.000
_cell.length_b   1.000
_cell.length_c   1.000
_cell.angle_alpha   90.00
_cell.angle_beta   90.00
_cell.angle_gamma   90.00
#
_symmetry.space_group_name_H-M   'P 1'
#
loop_
_entity.id
_entity.type
_entity.pdbx_description
1 polymer ?
#
loop_
_entity_poly.entity_id
_entity_poly.type
_entity_poly.pdbx_seq_one_letter_code
_entity_poly.pdbx_strand_id
1 'polypeptide(L)'
;MWDFWSTGFPHGGFNRELRRLNQSLVYSYIIAGGDRALLSSQEAPEDSPKLGMLSLKKVCEGKKHVLFIGISCGLSAPFVAGQLDFCLQHPEVYTPVLVGFNPIDQARDEHIPGCTFTFRSVVQRMQELAKSQVAFLINPAVGPEAISGSSRMKGGSATKILLELVLSAAHAATFTNTPITYEGILQDMRAYEKTLDITYTQSEGITSLVEAAGQSLQRGRRVCYLGWGSLAVLGLIDASECNPTFGAGYEDVRGFVSGGYRKLDNSEGPLTSLGPQFCIAHEDFLHFILPYLNNQDTVLLIYTHTDDVSEVAQLAHKVREKTSNLHAVYHHIDGHTAAAVQQDVINKLCLSTLKITWPTPASGSSLHMQWELSTKLVLNAVSTGAHVLKGKIYQNHMIDVQVTNSKLYRRATRLLQKLSGHPESKCEEALLKTIYRVDKLTLDVTSSDITTHTHTASKRTKLFQHPHVLIRLHWCHLGVCCRCRSLLHLPPLPRSHIQLESPPGPEV
;
A
#
# COMPACT_ATOMS: atom_id res chain seq x y z
N MET A 1 2.64 -6.73 1.25
CA MET A 1 1.48 -7.67 1.24
C MET A 1 0.27 -7.07 0.53
N TRP A 2 0.24 -5.74 0.35
CA TRP A 2 -0.91 -4.96 -0.08
C TRP A 2 -0.83 -4.51 -1.54
N ASP A 3 0.03 -5.15 -2.33
CA ASP A 3 0.58 -4.57 -3.55
C ASP A 3 -0.04 -5.10 -4.84
N PHE A 4 -1.00 -6.02 -4.74
CA PHE A 4 -1.55 -6.69 -5.92
C PHE A 4 -2.96 -7.20 -5.69
N TRP A 5 -3.93 -6.33 -5.97
CA TRP A 5 -5.34 -6.63 -5.72
C TRP A 5 -6.15 -6.71 -7.00
N SER A 6 -5.82 -5.94 -8.05
CA SER A 6 -6.67 -5.91 -9.23
C SER A 6 -6.68 -7.21 -10.03
N THR A 7 -5.74 -8.13 -9.88
CA THR A 7 -5.56 -9.31 -10.76
C THR A 7 -6.08 -10.64 -10.19
N GLY A 8 -6.19 -10.76 -8.86
CA GLY A 8 -6.51 -12.01 -8.18
C GLY A 8 -7.96 -12.14 -7.69
N PHE A 9 -8.72 -11.03 -7.60
CA PHE A 9 -10.14 -11.11 -7.21
C PHE A 9 -10.92 -12.00 -8.15
N PRO A 10 -12.02 -12.65 -7.69
CA PRO A 10 -12.93 -13.30 -8.60
C PRO A 10 -13.42 -12.34 -9.71
N HIS A 11 -13.67 -11.05 -9.48
CA HIS A 11 -13.88 -10.04 -10.55
C HIS A 11 -12.64 -9.21 -10.94
N GLY A 12 -11.44 -9.65 -10.52
CA GLY A 12 -10.16 -9.04 -10.88
C GLY A 12 -9.85 -9.17 -12.38
N GLY A 13 -8.93 -8.35 -12.88
CA GLY A 13 -8.58 -8.15 -14.28
C GLY A 13 -8.50 -9.44 -15.09
N PHE A 14 -7.70 -10.42 -14.68
CA PHE A 14 -7.53 -11.65 -15.46
C PHE A 14 -8.71 -12.62 -15.35
N ASN A 15 -9.35 -12.76 -14.19
CA ASN A 15 -10.59 -13.54 -14.08
C ASN A 15 -11.75 -12.89 -14.85
N ARG A 16 -11.82 -11.56 -14.89
CA ARG A 16 -12.78 -10.81 -15.71
C ARG A 16 -12.54 -11.04 -17.20
N GLU A 17 -11.29 -11.05 -17.63
CA GLU A 17 -10.93 -11.36 -19.02
C GLU A 17 -11.28 -12.81 -19.39
N LEU A 18 -11.01 -13.77 -18.50
CA LEU A 18 -11.44 -15.17 -18.71
C LEU A 18 -12.96 -15.30 -18.85
N ARG A 19 -13.74 -14.59 -18.02
CA ARG A 19 -15.21 -14.57 -18.19
C ARG A 19 -15.62 -14.00 -19.54
N ARG A 20 -14.99 -12.91 -19.99
CA ARG A 20 -15.27 -12.31 -21.30
C ARG A 20 -15.00 -13.28 -22.44
N LEU A 21 -14.02 -14.16 -22.28
CA LEU A 21 -13.66 -15.23 -23.20
C LEU A 21 -14.43 -16.55 -22.96
N ASN A 22 -15.43 -16.56 -22.06
CA ASN A 22 -16.18 -17.74 -21.63
C ASN A 22 -15.29 -18.91 -21.14
N GLN A 23 -14.19 -18.60 -20.46
CA GLN A 23 -13.25 -19.56 -19.88
C GLN A 23 -13.50 -19.76 -18.38
N SER A 24 -13.03 -20.90 -17.85
CA SER A 24 -13.05 -21.17 -16.41
C SER A 24 -12.17 -20.18 -15.65
N LEU A 25 -12.61 -19.76 -14.46
CA LEU A 25 -11.82 -18.93 -13.56
C LEU A 25 -10.67 -19.75 -12.96
N VAL A 26 -9.43 -19.31 -13.18
CA VAL A 26 -8.23 -20.03 -12.71
C VAL A 26 -7.35 -19.21 -11.77
N TYR A 27 -7.68 -17.94 -11.52
CA TYR A 27 -6.94 -17.12 -10.57
C TYR A 27 -7.63 -17.09 -9.21
N SER A 28 -6.83 -17.13 -8.16
CA SER A 28 -7.23 -16.94 -6.77
C SER A 28 -6.16 -16.12 -6.05
N TYR A 29 -6.53 -15.40 -5.00
CA TYR A 29 -5.58 -14.66 -4.17
C TYR A 29 -5.52 -15.23 -2.75
N ILE A 30 -4.39 -14.99 -2.10
CA ILE A 30 -4.19 -15.29 -0.69
C ILE A 30 -3.52 -14.07 -0.08
N ILE A 31 -4.10 -13.55 1.00
CA ILE A 31 -3.50 -12.49 1.80
C ILE A 31 -3.45 -12.92 3.27
N ALA A 32 -2.39 -12.52 3.99
CA ALA A 32 -2.39 -12.66 5.44
C ALA A 32 -3.40 -11.69 6.07
N GLY A 33 -4.27 -12.24 6.91
CA GLY A 33 -5.39 -11.49 7.50
C GLY A 33 -6.71 -11.61 6.74
N GLY A 34 -6.73 -12.35 5.61
CA GLY A 34 -7.94 -12.57 4.83
C GLY A 34 -8.50 -11.29 4.23
N ASP A 35 -9.80 -11.25 3.91
CA ASP A 35 -10.36 -10.08 3.22
C ASP A 35 -10.45 -8.82 4.07
N ARG A 36 -10.42 -8.97 5.40
CA ARG A 36 -10.29 -7.83 6.33
C ARG A 36 -9.07 -6.98 6.02
N ALA A 37 -8.03 -7.65 5.54
CA ALA A 37 -6.80 -7.04 5.16
C ALA A 37 -7.07 -5.94 4.12
N LEU A 38 -7.89 -6.20 3.09
CA LEU A 38 -8.16 -5.27 1.98
C LEU A 38 -8.46 -3.83 2.41
N LEU A 39 -9.13 -3.70 3.55
CA LEU A 39 -9.73 -2.47 4.03
C LEU A 39 -9.09 -1.97 5.32
N SER A 40 -8.24 -2.78 5.95
CA SER A 40 -7.61 -2.45 7.22
C SER A 40 -6.25 -3.13 7.33
N SER A 41 -5.27 -2.41 7.86
CA SER A 41 -3.94 -3.00 8.06
C SER A 41 -4.00 -4.18 9.03
N GLN A 42 -3.68 -5.37 8.54
CA GLN A 42 -3.56 -6.62 9.28
C GLN A 42 -2.12 -7.12 9.22
N GLU A 43 -1.23 -6.55 10.03
CA GLU A 43 0.21 -6.86 9.94
C GLU A 43 0.65 -8.09 10.72
N ALA A 44 -0.01 -8.40 11.84
CA ALA A 44 0.37 -9.56 12.66
C ALA A 44 0.28 -10.91 11.92
N PRO A 45 -0.74 -11.15 11.05
CA PRO A 45 -0.77 -12.35 10.21
C PRO A 45 0.44 -12.51 9.28
N GLU A 46 1.15 -11.44 8.91
CA GLU A 46 2.36 -11.49 8.05
C GLU A 46 3.47 -12.34 8.67
N ASP A 47 3.57 -12.33 10.00
CA ASP A 47 4.64 -13.02 10.72
C ASP A 47 4.36 -14.53 10.89
N SER A 48 3.24 -15.07 10.38
CA SER A 48 2.87 -16.48 10.53
C SER A 48 3.13 -17.32 9.27
N PRO A 49 4.25 -18.07 9.19
CA PRO A 49 4.53 -18.98 8.06
C PRO A 49 3.52 -20.12 7.98
N LYS A 50 3.09 -20.65 9.14
CA LYS A 50 2.09 -21.72 9.21
C LYS A 50 0.75 -21.28 8.66
N LEU A 51 0.31 -20.05 8.95
CA LEU A 51 -0.93 -19.53 8.39
C LEU A 51 -0.83 -19.40 6.87
N GLY A 52 0.32 -18.92 6.35
CA GLY A 52 0.58 -18.86 4.91
C GLY A 52 0.42 -20.21 4.23
N MET A 53 1.10 -21.24 4.75
CA MET A 53 0.99 -22.61 4.27
C MET A 53 -0.46 -23.13 4.31
N LEU A 54 -1.16 -22.96 5.44
CA LEU A 54 -2.54 -23.45 5.60
C LEU A 54 -3.50 -22.77 4.62
N SER A 55 -3.36 -21.45 4.43
CA SER A 55 -4.17 -20.70 3.46
C SER A 55 -3.92 -21.18 2.03
N LEU A 56 -2.66 -21.46 1.66
CA LEU A 56 -2.33 -22.02 0.36
C LEU A 56 -2.93 -23.41 0.16
N LYS A 57 -2.77 -24.30 1.15
CA LYS A 57 -3.33 -25.64 1.10
C LYS A 57 -4.85 -25.63 0.93
N LYS A 58 -5.54 -24.72 1.62
CA LYS A 58 -7.00 -24.57 1.53
C LYS A 58 -7.44 -24.13 0.12
N VAL A 59 -6.81 -23.11 -0.45
CA VAL A 59 -7.18 -22.59 -1.79
C VAL A 59 -6.87 -23.60 -2.89
N CYS A 60 -5.82 -24.40 -2.71
CA CYS A 60 -5.36 -25.38 -3.70
C CYS A 60 -5.91 -26.80 -3.51
N GLU A 61 -6.89 -26.98 -2.62
CA GLU A 61 -7.46 -28.29 -2.35
C GLU A 61 -8.03 -28.93 -3.62
N GLY A 62 -7.64 -30.18 -3.90
CA GLY A 62 -8.06 -30.93 -5.09
C GLY A 62 -7.41 -30.49 -6.41
N LYS A 63 -6.51 -29.49 -6.41
CA LYS A 63 -5.79 -29.06 -7.62
C LYS A 63 -4.59 -29.97 -7.89
N LYS A 64 -4.39 -30.33 -9.16
CA LYS A 64 -3.27 -31.18 -9.61
C LYS A 64 -2.04 -30.39 -10.03
N HIS A 65 -2.24 -29.18 -10.53
CA HIS A 65 -1.19 -28.26 -10.96
C HIS A 65 -1.51 -26.87 -10.46
N VAL A 66 -0.55 -26.26 -9.78
CA VAL A 66 -0.68 -24.93 -9.18
C VAL A 66 0.58 -24.12 -9.48
N LEU A 67 0.42 -23.04 -10.22
CA LEU A 67 1.43 -21.98 -10.29
C LEU A 67 1.21 -21.05 -9.08
N PHE A 68 2.11 -21.08 -8.11
CA PHE A 68 2.03 -20.22 -6.94
C PHE A 68 2.97 -19.02 -7.10
N ILE A 69 2.44 -17.80 -7.05
CA ILE A 69 3.23 -16.57 -7.12
C ILE A 69 3.25 -15.90 -5.74
N GLY A 70 4.34 -16.07 -5.01
CA GLY A 70 4.59 -15.41 -3.73
C GLY A 70 5.16 -14.01 -3.93
N ILE A 71 4.59 -13.00 -3.28
CA ILE A 71 5.01 -11.59 -3.42
C ILE A 71 5.57 -11.08 -2.10
N SER A 72 6.85 -10.71 -2.08
CA SER A 72 7.49 -10.05 -0.95
C SER A 72 8.52 -9.04 -1.43
N CYS A 73 8.13 -7.76 -1.51
CA CYS A 73 9.00 -6.68 -2.01
C CYS A 73 10.40 -6.69 -1.38
N GLY A 74 10.47 -6.86 -0.05
CA GLY A 74 11.73 -6.89 0.70
C GLY A 74 12.29 -8.28 0.99
N LEU A 75 11.74 -9.36 0.40
CA LEU A 75 12.16 -10.75 0.66
C LEU A 75 12.23 -11.08 2.17
N SER A 76 11.14 -10.80 2.89
CA SER A 76 11.17 -10.81 4.36
C SER A 76 9.91 -11.31 5.07
N ALA A 77 8.79 -11.50 4.35
CA ALA A 77 7.49 -11.85 4.94
C ALA A 77 7.42 -13.36 5.30
N PRO A 78 7.37 -13.75 6.59
CA PRO A 78 7.30 -15.16 6.98
C PRO A 78 6.11 -15.90 6.39
N PHE A 79 4.95 -15.25 6.27
CA PHE A 79 3.76 -15.80 5.60
C PHE A 79 4.07 -16.34 4.20
N VAL A 80 4.81 -15.56 3.39
CA VAL A 80 5.19 -15.95 2.02
C VAL A 80 6.29 -17.02 2.04
N ALA A 81 7.25 -16.92 2.96
CA ALA A 81 8.28 -17.95 3.11
C ALA A 81 7.68 -19.34 3.40
N GLY A 82 6.68 -19.41 4.29
CA GLY A 82 5.98 -20.67 4.59
C GLY A 82 5.21 -21.24 3.40
N GLN A 83 4.65 -20.40 2.54
CA GLN A 83 4.01 -20.84 1.30
C GLN A 83 5.02 -21.40 0.29
N LEU A 84 6.12 -20.68 0.09
CA LEU A 84 7.18 -21.10 -0.83
C LEU A 84 7.85 -22.38 -0.36
N ASP A 85 8.19 -22.47 0.93
CA ASP A 85 8.77 -23.70 1.50
C ASP A 85 7.85 -24.91 1.29
N PHE A 86 6.54 -24.74 1.51
CA PHE A 86 5.55 -25.77 1.26
C PHE A 86 5.51 -26.20 -0.22
N CYS A 87 5.47 -25.25 -1.15
CA CYS A 87 5.52 -25.56 -2.59
C CYS A 87 6.78 -26.34 -2.96
N LEU A 88 7.95 -25.97 -2.41
CA LEU A 88 9.22 -26.63 -2.69
C LEU A 88 9.31 -28.06 -2.14
N GLN A 89 8.50 -28.39 -1.14
CA GLN A 89 8.40 -29.75 -0.63
C GLN A 89 7.44 -30.63 -1.46
N HIS A 90 6.59 -30.02 -2.30
CA HIS A 90 5.53 -30.69 -3.05
C HIS A 90 5.61 -30.32 -4.56
N PRO A 91 6.77 -30.54 -5.22
CA PRO A 91 7.01 -30.11 -6.60
C PRO A 91 6.11 -30.81 -7.64
N GLU A 92 5.47 -31.93 -7.27
CA GLU A 92 4.53 -32.66 -8.12
C GLU A 92 3.21 -31.91 -8.35
N VAL A 93 2.86 -30.98 -7.45
CA VAL A 93 1.66 -30.13 -7.56
C VAL A 93 2.01 -28.68 -7.84
N TYR A 94 3.06 -28.16 -7.20
CA TYR A 94 3.33 -26.72 -7.14
C TYR A 94 4.55 -26.30 -7.97
N THR A 95 4.39 -25.22 -8.73
CA THR A 95 5.48 -24.46 -9.34
C THR A 95 5.59 -23.11 -8.62
N PRO A 96 6.58 -22.92 -7.73
CA PRO A 96 6.72 -21.67 -6.99
C PRO A 96 7.46 -20.59 -7.80
N VAL A 97 6.87 -19.41 -7.82
CA VAL A 97 7.44 -18.16 -8.33
C VAL A 97 7.52 -17.17 -7.16
N LEU A 98 8.66 -16.51 -6.99
CA LEU A 98 8.82 -15.44 -6.01
C LEU A 98 9.09 -14.11 -6.72
N VAL A 99 8.27 -13.11 -6.40
CA VAL A 99 8.44 -11.72 -6.84
C VAL A 99 8.90 -10.88 -5.66
N GLY A 100 10.00 -10.16 -5.84
CA GLY A 100 10.55 -9.22 -4.86
C GLY A 100 11.47 -8.22 -5.55
N PHE A 101 12.14 -7.34 -4.79
CA PHE A 101 12.98 -6.30 -5.40
C PHE A 101 14.33 -6.13 -4.71
N ASN A 102 14.69 -7.08 -3.85
CA ASN A 102 15.98 -7.16 -3.22
C ASN A 102 16.83 -8.26 -3.88
N PRO A 103 18.16 -8.08 -3.92
CA PRO A 103 19.11 -9.17 -4.09
C PRO A 103 18.90 -10.27 -3.04
N ILE A 104 19.25 -11.51 -3.38
CA ILE A 104 19.03 -12.70 -2.54
C ILE A 104 19.84 -12.61 -1.23
N ASP A 105 21.05 -12.07 -1.30
CA ASP A 105 21.94 -11.81 -0.16
C ASP A 105 21.41 -10.73 0.80
N GLN A 106 20.35 -10.01 0.41
CA GLN A 106 19.64 -9.06 1.26
C GLN A 106 18.31 -9.61 1.79
N ALA A 107 17.93 -10.84 1.44
CA ALA A 107 16.78 -11.51 2.02
C ALA A 107 16.95 -11.70 3.53
N ARG A 108 15.85 -11.68 4.27
CA ARG A 108 15.84 -11.83 5.74
C ARG A 108 16.44 -13.18 6.13
N ASP A 109 17.53 -13.13 6.90
CA ASP A 109 18.25 -14.32 7.38
C ASP A 109 18.02 -14.65 8.85
N GLU A 110 17.13 -13.90 9.49
CA GLU A 110 16.78 -14.15 10.88
C GLU A 110 15.85 -15.35 10.99
N HIS A 111 16.02 -16.10 12.08
CA HIS A 111 15.17 -17.24 12.42
C HIS A 111 13.69 -16.84 12.42
N ILE A 112 12.87 -17.66 11.75
CA ILE A 112 11.41 -17.52 11.76
C ILE A 112 10.87 -18.46 12.84
N PRO A 113 10.15 -17.94 13.87
CA PRO A 113 9.62 -18.78 14.96
C PRO A 113 8.82 -19.98 14.46
N GLY A 114 9.18 -21.18 14.93
CA GLY A 114 8.51 -22.42 14.55
C GLY A 114 8.94 -23.02 13.21
N CYS A 115 9.96 -22.47 12.54
CA CYS A 115 10.50 -22.96 11.28
C CYS A 115 11.98 -23.30 11.38
N THR A 116 12.43 -24.30 10.63
CA THR A 116 13.85 -24.65 10.50
C THR A 116 14.57 -23.84 9.42
N PHE A 117 13.87 -22.91 8.77
CA PHE A 117 14.34 -22.12 7.65
C PHE A 117 14.23 -20.62 7.93
N THR A 118 15.05 -19.84 7.23
CA THR A 118 14.94 -18.39 7.12
C THR A 118 14.30 -18.02 5.78
N PHE A 119 13.91 -16.77 5.58
CA PHE A 119 13.44 -16.35 4.25
C PHE A 119 14.57 -16.54 3.24
N ARG A 120 15.80 -16.14 3.58
CA ARG A 120 16.99 -16.31 2.76
C ARG A 120 17.24 -17.75 2.36
N SER A 121 17.19 -18.70 3.28
CA SER A 121 17.44 -20.11 2.95
C SER A 121 16.39 -20.68 1.99
N VAL A 122 15.12 -20.23 2.08
CA VAL A 122 14.07 -20.60 1.11
C VAL A 122 14.38 -20.04 -0.27
N VAL A 123 14.77 -18.76 -0.37
CA VAL A 123 15.14 -18.13 -1.65
C VAL A 123 16.38 -18.78 -2.27
N GLN A 124 17.38 -19.16 -1.47
CA GLN A 124 18.55 -19.88 -1.95
C GLN A 124 18.18 -21.25 -2.54
N ARG A 125 17.26 -21.99 -1.91
CA ARG A 125 16.71 -23.24 -2.48
C ARG A 125 16.00 -22.99 -3.80
N MET A 126 15.18 -21.94 -3.89
CA MET A 126 14.52 -21.55 -5.15
C MET A 126 15.54 -21.18 -6.23
N GLN A 127 16.63 -20.49 -5.89
CA GLN A 127 17.68 -20.12 -6.83
C GLN A 127 18.35 -21.34 -7.46
N GLU A 128 18.62 -22.38 -6.67
CA GLU A 128 19.18 -23.63 -7.19
C GLU A 128 18.21 -24.31 -8.15
N LEU A 129 16.94 -24.41 -7.76
CA LEU A 129 15.88 -25.04 -8.56
C LEU A 129 15.49 -24.23 -9.81
N ALA A 130 15.81 -22.94 -9.86
CA ALA A 130 15.63 -22.11 -11.05
C ALA A 130 16.55 -22.52 -12.20
N LYS A 131 17.73 -23.09 -11.90
CA LYS A 131 18.65 -23.61 -12.94
C LYS A 131 18.04 -24.76 -13.74
N SER A 132 17.16 -25.54 -13.09
CA SER A 132 16.41 -26.64 -13.70
C SER A 132 14.96 -26.29 -14.02
N GLN A 133 14.58 -25.00 -13.99
CA GLN A 133 13.23 -24.51 -14.31
C GLN A 133 12.11 -25.11 -13.44
N VAL A 134 12.41 -25.49 -12.19
CA VAL A 134 11.44 -26.05 -11.23
C VAL A 134 10.84 -24.95 -10.33
N ALA A 135 11.58 -23.86 -10.11
CA ALA A 135 11.14 -22.68 -9.38
C ALA A 135 11.60 -21.41 -10.11
N PHE A 136 10.97 -20.27 -9.84
CA PHE A 136 11.32 -19.02 -10.52
C PHE A 136 11.49 -17.85 -9.55
N LEU A 137 12.50 -17.03 -9.81
CA LEU A 137 12.78 -15.80 -9.07
C LEU A 137 12.64 -14.61 -10.02
N ILE A 138 11.75 -13.69 -9.71
CA ILE A 138 11.56 -12.42 -10.43
C ILE A 138 11.91 -11.30 -9.45
N ASN A 139 13.19 -10.95 -9.37
CA ASN A 139 13.69 -9.98 -8.41
C ASN A 139 14.52 -8.81 -9.00
N PRO A 140 13.96 -8.04 -9.97
CA PRO A 140 14.67 -6.91 -10.52
C PRO A 140 14.94 -5.84 -9.45
N ALA A 141 16.11 -5.22 -9.51
CA ALA A 141 16.45 -4.12 -8.63
C ALA A 141 15.70 -2.85 -9.06
N VAL A 142 14.74 -2.39 -8.25
CA VAL A 142 13.98 -1.16 -8.51
C VAL A 142 14.55 0.07 -7.80
N GLY A 143 15.57 -0.13 -6.96
CA GLY A 143 16.17 0.90 -6.10
C GLY A 143 15.30 1.27 -4.88
N PRO A 144 15.83 2.10 -3.97
CA PRO A 144 15.13 2.46 -2.73
C PRO A 144 13.86 3.27 -2.98
N GLU A 145 12.94 3.20 -2.02
CA GLU A 145 11.74 4.03 -2.00
C GLU A 145 12.05 5.49 -1.68
N ALA A 146 11.27 6.41 -2.24
CA ALA A 146 11.38 7.84 -1.93
C ALA A 146 11.10 8.12 -0.44
N ILE A 147 10.12 7.40 0.14
CA ILE A 147 9.93 7.31 1.59
C ILE A 147 10.38 5.91 2.03
N SER A 148 11.44 5.86 2.82
CA SER A 148 12.15 4.63 3.15
C SER A 148 11.23 3.57 3.72
N GLY A 149 11.14 2.43 3.01
CA GLY A 149 10.36 1.28 3.44
C GLY A 149 8.87 1.34 3.11
N SER A 150 8.41 2.36 2.40
CA SER A 150 7.04 2.46 1.86
C SER A 150 6.91 1.59 0.60
N SER A 151 6.94 0.26 0.77
CA SER A 151 6.92 -0.70 -0.36
C SER A 151 5.66 -0.59 -1.23
N ARG A 152 4.60 0.02 -0.70
CA ARG A 152 3.37 0.34 -1.44
C ARG A 152 3.60 1.23 -2.65
N MET A 153 4.72 1.95 -2.71
CA MET A 153 5.05 2.88 -3.80
C MET A 153 5.71 2.14 -4.96
N LYS A 154 7.05 2.20 -5.10
CA LYS A 154 7.76 1.61 -6.25
C LYS A 154 7.63 0.09 -6.27
N GLY A 155 7.77 -0.57 -5.12
CA GLY A 155 7.63 -2.03 -5.02
C GLY A 155 6.26 -2.50 -5.50
N GLY A 156 5.18 -1.86 -5.04
CA GLY A 156 3.83 -2.18 -5.47
C GLY A 156 3.58 -1.89 -6.94
N SER A 157 4.05 -0.75 -7.45
CA SER A 157 3.92 -0.42 -8.87
C SER A 157 4.71 -1.39 -9.77
N ALA A 158 5.93 -1.76 -9.38
CA ALA A 158 6.73 -2.73 -10.11
C ALA A 158 6.11 -4.14 -10.07
N THR A 159 5.54 -4.54 -8.93
CA THR A 159 4.80 -5.81 -8.80
C THR A 159 3.64 -5.86 -9.79
N LYS A 160 2.83 -4.79 -9.83
CA LYS A 160 1.71 -4.65 -10.76
C LYS A 160 2.18 -4.79 -12.21
N ILE A 161 3.17 -3.98 -12.61
CA ILE A 161 3.72 -3.98 -13.97
C ILE A 161 4.21 -5.39 -14.35
N LEU A 162 5.10 -6.00 -13.56
CA LEU A 162 5.71 -7.29 -13.88
C LEU A 162 4.68 -8.40 -14.04
N LEU A 163 3.72 -8.49 -13.12
CA LEU A 163 2.72 -9.54 -13.17
C LEU A 163 1.70 -9.33 -14.28
N GLU A 164 1.30 -8.09 -14.54
CA GLU A 164 0.41 -7.80 -15.66
C GLU A 164 1.07 -8.09 -17.01
N LEU A 165 2.36 -7.81 -17.16
CA LEU A 165 3.12 -8.16 -18.36
C LEU A 165 3.15 -9.68 -18.58
N VAL A 166 3.61 -10.43 -17.57
CA VAL A 166 3.77 -11.88 -17.69
C VAL A 166 2.43 -12.57 -17.90
N LEU A 167 1.39 -12.18 -17.17
CA LEU A 167 0.07 -12.79 -17.27
C LEU A 167 -0.65 -12.38 -18.56
N SER A 168 -0.50 -11.14 -19.04
CA SER A 168 -1.08 -10.72 -20.32
C SER A 168 -0.44 -11.48 -21.49
N ALA A 169 0.89 -11.64 -21.47
CA ALA A 169 1.59 -12.44 -22.48
C ALA A 169 1.15 -13.91 -22.45
N ALA A 170 0.97 -14.49 -21.26
CA ALA A 170 0.47 -15.86 -21.12
C ALA A 170 -0.96 -16.02 -21.66
N HIS A 171 -1.85 -15.04 -21.41
CA HIS A 171 -3.21 -15.03 -21.95
C HIS A 171 -3.20 -14.88 -23.47
N ALA A 172 -2.41 -13.98 -24.02
CA ALA A 172 -2.30 -13.78 -25.47
C ALA A 172 -1.75 -15.05 -26.17
N ALA A 173 -0.75 -15.70 -25.57
CA ALA A 173 -0.24 -16.96 -26.07
C ALA A 173 -1.29 -18.08 -26.06
N THR A 174 -2.10 -18.13 -25.00
CA THR A 174 -3.09 -19.20 -24.82
C THR A 174 -4.35 -18.99 -25.65
N PHE A 175 -4.89 -17.77 -25.69
CA PHE A 175 -6.22 -17.49 -26.22
C PHE A 175 -6.21 -16.78 -27.57
N THR A 176 -5.10 -16.13 -27.94
CA THR A 176 -4.94 -15.47 -29.25
C THR A 176 -3.79 -16.05 -30.07
N ASN A 177 -3.19 -17.17 -29.63
CA ASN A 177 -2.04 -17.83 -30.27
C ASN A 177 -0.88 -16.88 -30.58
N THR A 178 -0.73 -15.82 -29.78
CA THR A 178 0.30 -14.81 -29.98
C THR A 178 1.60 -15.30 -29.33
N PRO A 179 2.69 -15.49 -30.09
CA PRO A 179 3.93 -16.02 -29.52
C PRO A 179 4.51 -15.07 -28.47
N ILE A 180 5.00 -15.63 -27.35
CA ILE A 180 5.71 -14.86 -26.34
C ILE A 180 7.11 -14.58 -26.88
N THR A 181 7.40 -13.30 -27.16
CA THR A 181 8.69 -12.84 -27.70
C THR A 181 9.28 -11.77 -26.80
N TYR A 182 10.61 -11.62 -26.85
CA TYR A 182 11.31 -10.57 -26.12
C TYR A 182 10.80 -9.18 -26.55
N GLU A 183 10.63 -8.97 -27.86
CA GLU A 183 10.15 -7.73 -28.45
C GLU A 183 8.72 -7.39 -28.01
N GLY A 184 7.84 -8.39 -27.92
CA GLY A 184 6.47 -8.21 -27.44
C GLY A 184 6.45 -7.77 -25.97
N ILE A 185 7.20 -8.45 -25.10
CA ILE A 185 7.31 -8.07 -23.68
C ILE A 185 7.90 -6.66 -23.55
N LEU A 186 8.94 -6.34 -24.32
CA LEU A 186 9.56 -5.01 -24.29
C LEU A 186 8.59 -3.92 -24.77
N GLN A 187 7.76 -4.20 -25.77
CA GLN A 187 6.73 -3.28 -26.23
C GLN A 187 5.68 -3.02 -25.14
N ASP A 188 5.22 -4.06 -24.45
CA ASP A 188 4.28 -3.90 -23.33
C ASP A 188 4.92 -3.14 -22.16
N MET A 189 6.22 -3.36 -21.87
CA MET A 189 6.96 -2.57 -20.88
C MET A 189 7.01 -1.08 -21.25
N ARG A 190 7.28 -0.75 -22.52
CA ARG A 190 7.26 0.64 -23.01
C ARG A 190 5.89 1.31 -22.89
N ALA A 191 4.80 0.53 -22.94
CA ALA A 191 3.47 1.06 -22.70
C ALA A 191 3.30 1.55 -21.24
N TYR A 192 3.89 0.84 -20.27
CA TYR A 192 3.94 1.30 -18.87
C TYR A 192 4.89 2.49 -18.67
N GLU A 193 6.00 2.57 -19.40
CA GLU A 193 6.85 3.77 -19.40
C GLU A 193 6.06 5.00 -19.85
N LYS A 194 5.34 4.89 -20.98
CA LYS A 194 4.47 5.96 -21.47
C LYS A 194 3.33 6.31 -20.50
N THR A 195 2.86 5.33 -19.72
CA THR A 195 1.87 5.56 -18.65
C THR A 195 2.44 6.49 -17.57
N LEU A 196 3.73 6.35 -17.22
CA LEU A 196 4.40 7.27 -16.28
C LEU A 196 4.45 8.68 -16.85
N ASP A 197 4.86 8.84 -18.11
CA ASP A 197 4.93 10.14 -18.78
C ASP A 197 3.57 10.83 -18.84
N ILE A 198 2.54 10.12 -19.29
CA ILE A 198 1.15 10.64 -19.36
C ILE A 198 0.66 11.05 -17.97
N THR A 199 1.01 10.30 -16.92
CA THR A 199 0.57 10.62 -15.55
C THR A 199 1.30 11.84 -15.00
N TYR A 200 2.63 11.88 -15.10
CA TYR A 200 3.43 12.92 -14.45
C TYR A 200 3.57 14.22 -15.25
N THR A 201 3.21 14.23 -16.54
CA THR A 201 2.93 15.49 -17.26
C THR A 201 1.80 16.29 -16.61
N GLN A 202 0.96 15.66 -15.79
CA GLN A 202 -0.11 16.32 -15.02
C GLN A 202 0.34 16.74 -13.60
N SER A 203 1.64 16.93 -13.37
CA SER A 203 2.22 17.22 -12.05
C SER A 203 1.61 18.44 -11.34
N GLU A 204 1.22 19.49 -12.06
CA GLU A 204 0.53 20.66 -11.48
C GLU A 204 -0.84 20.30 -10.88
N GLY A 205 -1.61 19.49 -11.60
CA GLY A 205 -2.90 18.99 -11.12
C GLY A 205 -2.73 18.04 -9.94
N ILE A 206 -1.73 17.15 -9.98
CA ILE A 206 -1.38 16.28 -8.84
C ILE A 206 -0.98 17.13 -7.62
N THR A 207 -0.20 18.20 -7.82
CA THR A 207 0.22 19.12 -6.75
C THR A 207 -0.99 19.77 -6.09
N SER A 208 -1.95 20.26 -6.89
CA SER A 208 -3.20 20.82 -6.38
C SER A 208 -3.95 19.83 -5.47
N LEU A 209 -4.00 18.55 -5.87
CA LEU A 209 -4.64 17.50 -5.06
C LEU A 209 -3.88 17.19 -3.77
N VAL A 210 -2.53 17.14 -3.84
CA VAL A 210 -1.66 16.96 -2.67
C VAL A 210 -1.87 18.09 -1.66
N GLU A 211 -1.93 19.33 -2.12
CA GLU A 211 -2.13 20.50 -1.28
C GLU A 211 -3.53 20.50 -0.63
N ALA A 212 -4.58 20.23 -1.41
CA ALA A 212 -5.94 20.14 -0.89
C ALA A 212 -6.07 19.08 0.21
N ALA A 213 -5.58 17.87 -0.05
CA ALA A 213 -5.57 16.78 0.92
C ALA A 213 -4.70 17.12 2.15
N GLY A 214 -3.51 17.69 1.93
CA GLY A 214 -2.57 18.08 3.00
C GLY A 214 -3.16 19.12 3.93
N GLN A 215 -3.83 20.15 3.39
CA GLN A 215 -4.49 21.18 4.19
C GLN A 215 -5.63 20.61 5.03
N SER A 216 -6.43 19.69 4.49
CA SER A 216 -7.50 19.00 5.24
C SER A 216 -6.90 18.20 6.39
N LEU A 217 -5.87 17.39 6.12
CA LEU A 217 -5.21 16.59 7.15
C LEU A 217 -4.51 17.43 8.23
N GLN A 218 -3.89 18.56 7.87
CA GLN A 218 -3.27 19.50 8.82
C GLN A 218 -4.30 20.11 9.77
N ARG A 219 -5.54 20.31 9.32
CA ARG A 219 -6.67 20.78 10.14
C ARG A 219 -7.35 19.66 10.94
N GLY A 220 -6.82 18.43 10.89
CA GLY A 220 -7.41 17.26 11.55
C GLY A 220 -8.71 16.79 10.90
N ARG A 221 -8.88 17.07 9.60
CA ARG A 221 -10.05 16.74 8.79
C ARG A 221 -9.78 15.58 7.86
N ARG A 222 -10.83 15.15 7.15
CA ARG A 222 -10.86 13.89 6.40
C ARG A 222 -10.52 14.10 4.93
N VAL A 223 -10.03 13.03 4.30
CA VAL A 223 -9.92 12.91 2.84
C VAL A 223 -10.70 11.67 2.42
N CYS A 224 -11.70 11.82 1.55
CA CYS A 224 -12.52 10.71 1.06
C CYS A 224 -12.29 10.49 -0.44
N TYR A 225 -12.02 9.26 -0.84
CA TYR A 225 -11.95 8.82 -2.23
C TYR A 225 -13.26 8.13 -2.59
N LEU A 226 -13.99 8.66 -3.57
CA LEU A 226 -15.20 8.06 -4.14
C LEU A 226 -14.86 7.55 -5.53
N GLY A 227 -14.85 6.24 -5.70
CA GLY A 227 -14.33 5.62 -6.92
C GLY A 227 -15.33 4.74 -7.65
N TRP A 228 -15.11 4.62 -8.95
CA TRP A 228 -15.85 3.72 -9.84
C TRP A 228 -14.93 2.65 -10.43
N GLY A 229 -15.53 1.53 -10.82
CA GLY A 229 -14.83 0.39 -11.42
C GLY A 229 -13.68 -0.12 -10.55
N SER A 230 -12.60 -0.56 -11.21
CA SER A 230 -11.39 -1.03 -10.53
C SER A 230 -10.56 0.11 -9.93
N LEU A 231 -10.73 1.35 -10.38
CA LEU A 231 -10.03 2.51 -9.82
C LEU A 231 -10.45 2.77 -8.37
N ALA A 232 -11.70 2.45 -8.05
CA ALA A 232 -12.22 2.50 -6.68
C ALA A 232 -11.44 1.60 -5.71
N VAL A 233 -11.03 0.42 -6.17
CA VAL A 233 -10.25 -0.54 -5.40
C VAL A 233 -8.88 0.05 -5.05
N LEU A 234 -8.26 0.79 -5.97
CA LEU A 234 -7.01 1.50 -5.69
C LEU A 234 -7.19 2.60 -4.64
N GLY A 235 -8.34 3.27 -4.62
CA GLY A 235 -8.73 4.18 -3.55
C GLY A 235 -8.78 3.50 -2.19
N LEU A 236 -9.38 2.30 -2.10
CA LEU A 236 -9.41 1.52 -0.86
C LEU A 236 -8.02 1.14 -0.38
N ILE A 237 -7.17 0.66 -1.29
CA ILE A 237 -5.80 0.20 -0.98
C ILE A 237 -4.92 1.36 -0.54
N ASP A 238 -4.98 2.49 -1.23
CA ASP A 238 -4.20 3.67 -0.86
C ASP A 238 -4.60 4.19 0.53
N ALA A 239 -5.91 4.23 0.81
CA ALA A 239 -6.45 4.65 2.10
C ALA A 239 -6.06 3.70 3.23
N SER A 240 -6.17 2.37 3.04
CA SER A 240 -5.87 1.39 4.08
C SER A 240 -4.39 1.41 4.51
N GLU A 241 -3.50 1.78 3.58
CA GLU A 241 -2.07 1.91 3.83
C GLU A 241 -1.67 3.19 4.59
N CYS A 242 -2.54 4.18 4.68
CA CYS A 242 -2.22 5.42 5.40
C CYS A 242 -2.04 5.19 6.90
N ASN A 243 -2.81 4.27 7.50
CA ASN A 243 -2.75 3.96 8.92
C ASN A 243 -1.38 3.38 9.34
N PRO A 244 -0.92 2.24 8.80
CA PRO A 244 0.37 1.66 9.21
C PRO A 244 1.58 2.51 8.79
N THR A 245 1.47 3.23 7.67
CA THR A 245 2.56 4.03 7.11
C THR A 245 2.78 5.34 7.88
N PHE A 246 1.70 6.05 8.22
CA PHE A 246 1.78 7.42 8.76
C PHE A 246 1.18 7.56 10.16
N GLY A 247 0.78 6.46 10.81
CA GLY A 247 0.08 6.48 12.08
C GLY A 247 -1.28 7.18 11.99
N ALA A 248 -1.89 7.19 10.80
CA ALA A 248 -3.13 7.89 10.52
C ALA A 248 -4.33 7.17 11.17
N GLY A 249 -5.35 7.94 11.56
CA GLY A 249 -6.64 7.35 11.93
C GLY A 249 -7.30 6.72 10.71
N TYR A 250 -8.12 5.67 10.90
CA TYR A 250 -8.84 5.06 9.77
C TYR A 250 -9.84 6.04 9.10
N GLU A 251 -10.21 7.14 9.79
CA GLU A 251 -11.06 8.20 9.25
C GLU A 251 -10.29 9.31 8.53
N ASP A 252 -8.96 9.38 8.69
CA ASP A 252 -8.14 10.44 8.10
C ASP A 252 -8.20 10.36 6.56
N VAL A 253 -8.07 9.15 6.02
CA VAL A 253 -8.22 8.85 4.59
C VAL A 253 -9.10 7.62 4.42
N ARG A 254 -10.19 7.74 3.65
CA ARG A 254 -11.12 6.63 3.40
C ARG A 254 -11.46 6.48 1.92
N GLY A 255 -11.45 5.24 1.43
CA GLY A 255 -11.95 4.90 0.10
C GLY A 255 -13.37 4.34 0.14
N PHE A 256 -14.13 4.60 -0.92
CA PHE A 256 -15.48 4.09 -1.16
C PHE A 256 -15.62 3.65 -2.61
N VAL A 257 -16.47 2.65 -2.83
CA VAL A 257 -16.66 1.95 -4.11
C VAL A 257 -18.11 2.00 -4.51
N SER A 258 -18.39 2.44 -5.74
CA SER A 258 -19.73 2.32 -6.32
C SER A 258 -20.17 0.85 -6.31
N GLY A 259 -21.34 0.57 -5.73
CA GLY A 259 -21.88 -0.79 -5.58
C GLY A 259 -21.26 -1.66 -4.49
N GLY A 260 -20.33 -1.14 -3.67
CA GLY A 260 -19.81 -1.79 -2.46
C GLY A 260 -19.20 -3.19 -2.68
N TYR A 261 -19.39 -4.09 -1.72
CA TYR A 261 -18.82 -5.46 -1.75
C TYR A 261 -19.27 -6.30 -2.94
N ARG A 262 -20.44 -6.01 -3.53
CA ARG A 262 -20.90 -6.68 -4.75
C ARG A 262 -19.99 -6.37 -5.95
N LYS A 263 -19.37 -5.18 -5.98
CA LYS A 263 -18.42 -4.79 -7.02
C LYS A 263 -16.99 -5.13 -6.64
N LEU A 264 -16.64 -5.09 -5.35
CA LEU A 264 -15.34 -5.53 -4.86
C LEU A 264 -15.13 -7.04 -5.10
N ASP A 265 -16.18 -7.84 -4.87
CA ASP A 265 -16.20 -9.30 -5.09
C ASP A 265 -15.02 -10.00 -4.43
N ASN A 266 -14.91 -9.78 -3.13
CA ASN A 266 -13.93 -10.45 -2.28
C ASN A 266 -14.44 -11.86 -1.89
N SER A 267 -13.52 -12.75 -1.55
CA SER A 267 -13.79 -14.18 -1.36
C SER A 267 -14.63 -14.51 -0.12
N GLU A 268 -14.60 -13.67 0.91
CA GLU A 268 -15.31 -13.83 2.19
C GLU A 268 -16.67 -13.10 2.22
N GLY A 269 -17.04 -12.41 1.14
CA GLY A 269 -18.28 -11.64 1.05
C GLY A 269 -18.28 -10.34 1.88
N PRO A 270 -19.45 -9.71 2.09
CA PRO A 270 -19.53 -8.41 2.74
C PRO A 270 -19.01 -8.42 4.19
N LEU A 271 -18.10 -7.48 4.49
CA LEU A 271 -17.49 -7.35 5.82
C LEU A 271 -18.10 -6.21 6.66
N THR A 272 -19.21 -5.62 6.22
CA THR A 272 -19.85 -4.45 6.85
C THR A 272 -20.16 -4.66 8.34
N SER A 273 -20.45 -5.89 8.76
CA SER A 273 -20.76 -6.23 10.16
C SER A 273 -19.56 -6.14 11.10
N LEU A 274 -18.33 -6.05 10.58
CA LEU A 274 -17.11 -6.00 11.38
C LEU A 274 -16.79 -4.60 11.94
N GLY A 275 -17.48 -3.56 11.47
CA GLY A 275 -17.33 -2.20 11.97
C GLY A 275 -17.36 -1.11 10.89
N PRO A 276 -17.41 0.17 11.28
CA PRO A 276 -17.61 1.31 10.37
C PRO A 276 -16.51 1.49 9.33
N GLN A 277 -15.29 1.02 9.62
CA GLN A 277 -14.17 1.01 8.67
C GLN A 277 -14.40 0.06 7.47
N PHE A 278 -15.29 -0.92 7.62
CA PHE A 278 -15.65 -1.88 6.58
C PHE A 278 -16.91 -1.47 5.81
N CYS A 279 -17.54 -0.34 6.12
CA CYS A 279 -18.61 0.27 5.33
C CYS A 279 -17.97 1.08 4.18
N ILE A 280 -17.97 0.50 2.97
CA ILE A 280 -17.19 0.98 1.81
C ILE A 280 -18.05 1.36 0.61
N ALA A 281 -19.37 1.21 0.67
CA ALA A 281 -20.24 1.55 -0.46
C ALA A 281 -20.42 3.07 -0.58
N HIS A 282 -20.77 3.57 -1.77
CA HIS A 282 -21.17 4.98 -1.92
C HIS A 282 -22.40 5.32 -1.05
N GLU A 283 -23.31 4.37 -0.88
CA GLU A 283 -24.46 4.48 0.01
C GLU A 283 -24.04 4.65 1.47
N ASP A 284 -23.00 3.94 1.91
CA ASP A 284 -22.42 4.09 3.24
C ASP A 284 -21.81 5.49 3.43
N PHE A 285 -21.10 5.99 2.40
CA PHE A 285 -20.59 7.37 2.42
C PHE A 285 -21.74 8.38 2.55
N LEU A 286 -22.78 8.25 1.74
CA LEU A 286 -23.94 9.14 1.77
C LEU A 286 -24.65 9.14 3.13
N HIS A 287 -24.69 8.00 3.82
CA HIS A 287 -25.39 7.86 5.09
C HIS A 287 -24.53 8.25 6.29
N PHE A 288 -23.28 7.80 6.35
CA PHE A 288 -22.42 7.93 7.54
C PHE A 288 -21.41 9.07 7.47
N ILE A 289 -21.04 9.54 6.27
CA ILE A 289 -19.94 10.50 6.10
C ILE A 289 -20.47 11.85 5.60
N LEU A 290 -21.26 11.86 4.52
CA LEU A 290 -21.76 13.08 3.88
C LEU A 290 -22.44 14.05 4.85
N PRO A 291 -23.30 13.63 5.82
CA PRO A 291 -23.95 14.55 6.74
C PRO A 291 -22.99 15.34 7.64
N TYR A 292 -21.77 14.82 7.84
CA TYR A 292 -20.74 15.39 8.73
C TYR A 292 -19.60 16.08 7.97
N LEU A 293 -19.65 16.11 6.64
CA LEU A 293 -18.67 16.85 5.83
C LEU A 293 -18.85 18.36 6.00
N ASN A 294 -17.74 19.09 5.96
CA ASN A 294 -17.70 20.54 5.86
C ASN A 294 -16.59 20.98 4.88
N ASN A 295 -16.47 22.29 4.66
CA ASN A 295 -15.51 22.87 3.70
C ASN A 295 -14.02 22.62 4.01
N GLN A 296 -13.69 22.03 5.16
CA GLN A 296 -12.34 21.64 5.50
C GLN A 296 -12.04 20.16 5.20
N ASP A 297 -13.03 19.38 4.77
CA ASP A 297 -12.85 17.98 4.34
C ASP A 297 -12.67 17.93 2.81
N THR A 298 -11.73 17.10 2.34
CA THR A 298 -11.49 16.89 0.90
C THR A 298 -12.26 15.67 0.40
N VAL A 299 -12.92 15.80 -0.74
CA VAL A 299 -13.49 14.65 -1.47
C VAL A 299 -12.90 14.57 -2.87
N LEU A 300 -12.43 13.39 -3.27
CA LEU A 300 -11.86 13.11 -4.58
C LEU A 300 -12.70 12.07 -5.31
N LEU A 301 -13.26 12.43 -6.46
CA LEU A 301 -13.94 11.53 -7.37
C LEU A 301 -12.90 10.84 -8.26
N ILE A 302 -13.01 9.54 -8.49
CA ILE A 302 -12.03 8.76 -9.28
C ILE A 302 -12.78 7.87 -10.27
N TYR A 303 -12.73 8.23 -11.55
CA TYR A 303 -13.55 7.57 -12.57
C TYR A 303 -12.96 7.70 -13.96
N THR A 304 -13.57 7.01 -14.91
CA THR A 304 -13.22 6.97 -16.33
C THR A 304 -14.39 7.45 -17.17
N HIS A 305 -14.13 7.78 -18.43
CA HIS A 305 -15.18 8.03 -19.41
C HIS A 305 -16.07 6.81 -19.72
N THR A 306 -15.67 5.60 -19.29
CA THR A 306 -16.45 4.36 -19.47
C THR A 306 -17.41 4.07 -18.31
N ASP A 307 -17.31 4.80 -17.21
CA ASP A 307 -18.25 4.71 -16.09
C ASP A 307 -19.56 5.45 -16.39
N ASP A 308 -20.59 5.25 -15.55
CA ASP A 308 -21.80 6.07 -15.60
C ASP A 308 -21.50 7.49 -15.07
N VAL A 309 -21.07 8.36 -15.98
CA VAL A 309 -20.74 9.76 -15.66
C VAL A 309 -21.96 10.54 -15.15
N SER A 310 -23.19 10.08 -15.43
CA SER A 310 -24.40 10.70 -14.85
C SER A 310 -24.52 10.38 -13.36
N GLU A 311 -24.23 9.15 -12.95
CA GLU A 311 -24.15 8.76 -11.53
C GLU A 311 -23.05 9.58 -10.81
N VAL A 312 -21.88 9.74 -11.45
CA VAL A 312 -20.78 10.56 -10.92
C VAL A 312 -21.24 12.01 -10.69
N ALA A 313 -21.91 12.62 -11.69
CA ALA A 313 -22.40 13.99 -11.58
C ALA A 313 -23.44 14.14 -10.46
N GLN A 314 -24.37 13.18 -10.30
CA GLN A 314 -25.35 13.19 -9.22
C GLN A 314 -24.69 13.11 -7.84
N LEU A 315 -23.67 12.27 -7.68
CA LEU A 315 -22.93 12.18 -6.42
C LEU A 315 -22.11 13.45 -6.16
N ALA A 316 -21.48 14.02 -7.20
CA ALA A 316 -20.76 15.28 -7.13
C ALA A 316 -21.66 16.43 -6.63
N HIS A 317 -22.90 16.52 -7.12
CA HIS A 317 -23.88 17.51 -6.64
C HIS A 317 -24.14 17.38 -5.14
N LYS A 318 -24.43 16.16 -4.66
CA LYS A 318 -24.68 15.90 -3.23
C LYS A 318 -23.49 16.27 -2.35
N VAL A 319 -22.27 15.98 -2.80
CA VAL A 319 -21.05 16.35 -2.08
C VAL A 319 -20.85 17.87 -2.07
N ARG A 320 -21.09 18.53 -3.20
CA ARG A 320 -20.91 19.99 -3.35
C ARG A 320 -21.82 20.81 -2.44
N GLU A 321 -22.97 20.27 -2.04
CA GLU A 321 -23.84 20.88 -1.03
C GLU A 321 -23.21 20.93 0.37
N LYS A 322 -22.20 20.11 0.64
CA LYS A 322 -21.55 19.99 1.97
C LYS A 322 -20.13 20.54 2.02
N THR A 323 -19.37 20.37 0.94
CA THR A 323 -17.99 20.85 0.85
C THR A 323 -17.68 21.44 -0.51
N SER A 324 -17.02 22.59 -0.52
CA SER A 324 -16.45 23.18 -1.74
C SER A 324 -15.12 22.54 -2.14
N ASN A 325 -14.50 21.76 -1.26
CA ASN A 325 -13.20 21.10 -1.47
C ASN A 325 -13.38 19.73 -2.15
N LEU A 326 -14.09 19.76 -3.28
CA LEU A 326 -14.40 18.62 -4.14
C LEU A 326 -13.48 18.62 -5.36
N HIS A 327 -12.87 17.49 -5.67
CA HIS A 327 -11.94 17.34 -6.79
C HIS A 327 -12.23 16.06 -7.58
N ALA A 328 -11.66 15.95 -8.77
CA ALA A 328 -11.78 14.75 -9.60
C ALA A 328 -10.45 14.30 -10.21
N VAL A 329 -10.26 12.99 -10.32
CA VAL A 329 -9.30 12.33 -11.24
C VAL A 329 -10.12 11.61 -12.30
N TYR A 330 -9.94 12.03 -13.55
CA TYR A 330 -10.75 11.56 -14.67
C TYR A 330 -9.88 11.02 -15.81
N HIS A 331 -10.05 9.74 -16.12
CA HIS A 331 -9.37 9.09 -17.25
C HIS A 331 -10.23 9.13 -18.51
N HIS A 332 -9.67 9.68 -19.58
CA HIS A 332 -10.39 9.96 -20.82
C HIS A 332 -9.62 9.48 -22.04
N ILE A 333 -10.29 8.88 -23.03
CA ILE A 333 -9.66 8.57 -24.33
C ILE A 333 -9.89 9.73 -25.29
N ASP A 334 -8.84 10.14 -25.99
CA ASP A 334 -8.93 11.20 -26.98
C ASP A 334 -9.97 10.89 -28.07
N GLY A 335 -10.77 11.90 -28.43
CA GLY A 335 -11.86 11.77 -29.41
C GLY A 335 -13.20 11.25 -28.87
N HIS A 336 -13.31 10.77 -27.63
CA HIS A 336 -14.60 10.35 -27.06
C HIS A 336 -15.40 11.53 -26.48
N THR A 337 -16.58 11.84 -27.03
CA THR A 337 -17.40 12.99 -26.59
C THR A 337 -18.73 12.63 -25.92
N ALA A 338 -19.08 11.33 -25.83
CA ALA A 338 -20.39 10.86 -25.40
C ALA A 338 -20.84 11.33 -24.01
N ALA A 339 -19.91 11.66 -23.11
CA ALA A 339 -20.18 12.15 -21.75
C ALA A 339 -19.76 13.62 -21.52
N ALA A 340 -19.54 14.40 -22.59
CA ALA A 340 -18.99 15.75 -22.48
C ALA A 340 -19.87 16.70 -21.65
N VAL A 341 -21.20 16.58 -21.74
CA VAL A 341 -22.15 17.43 -21.01
C VAL A 341 -22.06 17.16 -19.50
N GLN A 342 -22.17 15.90 -19.08
CA GLN A 342 -22.06 15.53 -17.68
C GLN A 342 -20.67 15.83 -17.12
N GLN A 343 -19.62 15.64 -17.93
CA GLN A 343 -18.26 16.01 -17.53
C GLN A 343 -18.10 17.52 -17.31
N ASP A 344 -18.73 18.36 -18.13
CA ASP A 344 -18.74 19.81 -17.93
C ASP A 344 -19.47 20.20 -16.63
N VAL A 345 -20.58 19.51 -16.31
CA VAL A 345 -21.25 19.66 -15.01
C VAL A 345 -20.30 19.32 -13.87
N ILE A 346 -19.60 18.19 -13.93
CA ILE A 346 -18.64 17.78 -12.88
C ILE A 346 -17.50 18.81 -12.75
N ASN A 347 -16.97 19.31 -13.86
CA ASN A 347 -15.92 20.33 -13.86
C ASN A 347 -16.36 21.64 -13.19
N LYS A 348 -17.63 22.03 -13.34
CA LYS A 348 -18.20 23.21 -12.65
C LYS A 348 -18.40 23.00 -11.15
N LEU A 349 -18.60 21.75 -10.71
CA LEU A 349 -18.78 21.40 -9.31
C LEU A 349 -17.45 21.22 -8.57
N CYS A 350 -16.44 20.69 -9.26
CA CYS A 350 -15.12 20.45 -8.70
C CYS A 350 -14.31 21.74 -8.62
N LEU A 351 -13.56 21.92 -7.53
CA LEU A 351 -12.56 22.96 -7.39
C LEU A 351 -11.38 22.74 -8.35
N SER A 352 -11.01 21.48 -8.59
CA SER A 352 -10.11 21.10 -9.67
C SER A 352 -10.41 19.69 -10.22
N THR A 353 -10.16 19.51 -11.51
CA THR A 353 -10.24 18.21 -12.19
C THR A 353 -8.89 17.88 -12.80
N LEU A 354 -8.27 16.80 -12.35
CA LEU A 354 -7.12 16.17 -12.98
C LEU A 354 -7.61 15.30 -14.14
N LYS A 355 -7.64 15.87 -15.36
CA LYS A 355 -8.01 15.15 -16.57
C LYS A 355 -6.78 14.49 -17.20
N ILE A 356 -6.74 13.16 -17.24
CA ILE A 356 -5.67 12.39 -17.86
C ILE A 356 -6.17 11.83 -19.20
N THR A 357 -5.62 12.35 -20.30
CA THR A 357 -6.02 11.97 -21.67
C THR A 357 -5.11 10.89 -22.23
N TRP A 358 -5.70 9.83 -22.78
CA TRP A 358 -5.02 8.66 -23.33
C TRP A 358 -5.21 8.60 -24.86
N PRO A 359 -4.15 8.32 -25.64
CA PRO A 359 -4.21 8.28 -27.10
C PRO A 359 -4.96 7.04 -27.64
N THR A 360 -5.59 7.17 -28.81
CA THR A 360 -6.13 6.08 -29.66
C THR A 360 -5.11 5.64 -30.73
N PRO A 361 -5.09 4.37 -31.21
CA PRO A 361 -5.84 3.20 -30.76
C PRO A 361 -5.04 2.43 -29.70
N ALA A 362 -5.66 2.09 -28.58
CA ALA A 362 -5.09 1.08 -27.69
C ALA A 362 -5.33 -0.29 -28.33
N SER A 363 -4.42 -0.75 -29.20
CA SER A 363 -4.38 -2.17 -29.53
C SER A 363 -4.04 -2.93 -28.26
N GLY A 364 -5.01 -3.63 -27.68
CA GLY A 364 -4.78 -4.59 -26.60
C GLY A 364 -5.45 -4.24 -25.27
N SER A 365 -5.67 -5.29 -24.48
CA SER A 365 -6.22 -5.36 -23.12
C SER A 365 -5.47 -4.53 -22.05
N SER A 366 -4.52 -3.68 -22.45
CA SER A 366 -3.60 -2.95 -21.55
C SER A 366 -4.14 -1.61 -21.04
N LEU A 367 -5.02 -0.91 -21.77
CA LEU A 367 -5.39 0.48 -21.41
C LEU A 367 -5.99 0.61 -20.00
N HIS A 368 -6.83 -0.34 -19.61
CA HIS A 368 -7.39 -0.38 -18.27
C HIS A 368 -6.33 -0.56 -17.17
N MET A 369 -5.31 -1.40 -17.43
CA MET A 369 -4.18 -1.60 -16.51
C MET A 369 -3.33 -0.34 -16.39
N GLN A 370 -3.19 0.43 -17.49
CA GLN A 370 -2.53 1.73 -17.49
C GLN A 370 -3.31 2.78 -16.67
N TRP A 371 -4.64 2.83 -16.78
CA TRP A 371 -5.47 3.68 -15.93
C TRP A 371 -5.31 3.35 -14.46
N GLU A 372 -5.32 2.05 -14.13
CA GLU A 372 -5.07 1.59 -12.76
C GLU A 372 -3.68 2.02 -12.26
N LEU A 373 -2.62 1.80 -13.04
CA LEU A 373 -1.28 2.24 -12.62
C LEU A 373 -1.22 3.77 -12.44
N SER A 374 -1.80 4.52 -13.37
CA SER A 374 -1.83 5.99 -13.30
C SER A 374 -2.60 6.49 -12.07
N THR A 375 -3.80 5.96 -11.81
CA THR A 375 -4.57 6.26 -10.58
C THR A 375 -3.75 5.91 -9.34
N LYS A 376 -3.10 4.74 -9.30
CA LYS A 376 -2.26 4.32 -8.18
C LYS A 376 -1.14 5.34 -7.91
N LEU A 377 -0.45 5.80 -8.95
CA LEU A 377 0.63 6.78 -8.82
C LEU A 377 0.11 8.13 -8.29
N VAL A 378 -1.03 8.60 -8.81
CA VAL A 378 -1.69 9.82 -8.34
C VAL A 378 -2.08 9.70 -6.86
N LEU A 379 -2.77 8.64 -6.48
CA LEU A 379 -3.21 8.45 -5.09
C LEU A 379 -2.03 8.30 -4.13
N ASN A 380 -1.01 7.52 -4.50
CA ASN A 380 0.19 7.40 -3.69
C ASN A 380 0.91 8.75 -3.52
N ALA A 381 0.93 9.61 -4.55
CA ALA A 381 1.46 10.96 -4.44
C ALA A 381 0.59 11.81 -3.51
N VAL A 382 -0.73 11.81 -3.69
CA VAL A 382 -1.70 12.56 -2.87
C VAL A 382 -1.61 12.18 -1.40
N SER A 383 -1.78 10.90 -1.06
CA SER A 383 -1.77 10.45 0.34
C SER A 383 -0.40 10.62 0.99
N THR A 384 0.69 10.32 0.29
CA THR A 384 2.05 10.49 0.84
C THR A 384 2.38 11.97 1.02
N GLY A 385 2.15 12.80 -0.01
CA GLY A 385 2.39 14.24 0.04
C GLY A 385 1.57 14.93 1.12
N ALA A 386 0.29 14.56 1.26
CA ALA A 386 -0.58 15.10 2.31
C ALA A 386 -0.05 14.78 3.72
N HIS A 387 0.46 13.57 3.96
CA HIS A 387 1.06 13.20 5.25
C HIS A 387 2.46 13.81 5.47
N VAL A 388 3.22 14.07 4.40
CA VAL A 388 4.45 14.88 4.46
C VAL A 388 4.10 16.31 4.92
N LEU A 389 3.07 16.93 4.36
CA LEU A 389 2.57 18.25 4.75
C LEU A 389 2.04 18.24 6.20
N LYS A 390 1.39 17.15 6.63
CA LYS A 390 0.96 16.92 8.03
C LYS A 390 2.13 16.73 9.01
N GLY A 391 3.37 16.61 8.52
CA GLY A 391 4.57 16.47 9.35
C GLY A 391 4.83 15.04 9.86
N LYS A 392 4.36 14.02 9.14
CA LYS A 392 4.56 12.60 9.51
C LYS A 392 5.88 11.99 9.04
N ILE A 393 6.66 12.76 8.28
CA ILE A 393 7.93 12.34 7.65
C ILE A 393 9.06 13.27 8.10
N TYR A 394 10.22 12.70 8.43
CA TYR A 394 11.47 13.42 8.67
C TYR A 394 12.51 13.00 7.64
N GLN A 395 13.08 13.96 6.90
CA GLN A 395 13.87 13.69 5.70
C GLN A 395 13.08 12.79 4.74
N ASN A 396 13.50 11.53 4.59
CA ASN A 396 12.80 10.49 3.84
C ASN A 396 12.38 9.29 4.71
N HIS A 397 12.29 9.44 6.03
CA HIS A 397 11.90 8.39 6.97
C HIS A 397 10.54 8.68 7.58
N MET A 398 9.71 7.64 7.67
CA MET A 398 8.48 7.68 8.44
C MET A 398 8.81 7.71 9.93
N ILE A 399 8.33 8.72 10.64
CA ILE A 399 8.62 8.92 12.08
C ILE A 399 7.45 8.58 12.99
N ASP A 400 6.29 8.29 12.42
CA ASP A 400 5.07 7.90 13.15
C ASP A 400 4.60 6.50 12.73
N VAL A 401 5.56 5.58 12.61
CA VAL A 401 5.31 4.19 12.20
C VAL A 401 4.74 3.42 13.38
N GLN A 402 3.61 2.74 13.20
CA GLN A 402 3.12 1.83 14.24
C GLN A 402 3.92 0.52 14.23
N VAL A 403 4.46 0.10 15.37
CA VAL A 403 5.28 -1.12 15.49
C VAL A 403 4.38 -2.35 15.64
N THR A 404 3.75 -2.77 14.54
CA THR A 404 2.69 -3.79 14.52
C THR A 404 3.18 -5.19 14.14
N ASN A 405 4.36 -5.31 13.52
CA ASN A 405 5.00 -6.58 13.16
C ASN A 405 6.53 -6.53 13.36
N SER A 406 7.16 -7.70 13.20
CA SER A 406 8.61 -7.83 13.42
C SER A 406 9.45 -6.97 12.45
N LYS A 407 8.97 -6.74 11.23
CA LYS A 407 9.63 -5.89 10.22
C LYS A 407 9.61 -4.42 10.63
N LEU A 408 8.47 -3.90 11.11
CA LEU A 408 8.33 -2.53 11.57
C LEU A 408 9.05 -2.28 12.90
N TYR A 409 9.12 -3.29 13.78
CA TYR A 409 9.96 -3.23 15.00
C TYR A 409 11.42 -2.95 14.65
N ARG A 410 12.01 -3.78 13.78
CA ARG A 410 13.39 -3.59 13.32
C ARG A 410 13.61 -2.26 12.62
N ARG A 411 12.64 -1.83 11.80
CA ARG A 411 12.69 -0.53 11.12
C ARG A 411 12.74 0.61 12.14
N ALA A 412 11.94 0.57 13.20
CA ALA A 412 11.96 1.57 14.25
C ALA A 412 13.31 1.59 14.99
N THR A 413 13.85 0.44 15.37
CA THR A 413 15.17 0.33 16.02
C THR A 413 16.29 0.88 15.13
N ARG A 414 16.33 0.52 13.84
CA ARG A 414 17.32 1.02 12.89
C ARG A 414 17.20 2.52 12.64
N LEU A 415 15.97 3.03 12.61
CA LEU A 415 15.72 4.47 12.49
C LEU A 415 16.28 5.21 13.70
N LEU A 416 16.05 4.68 14.90
CA LEU A 416 16.62 5.24 16.14
C LEU A 416 18.14 5.21 16.12
N GLN A 417 18.76 4.10 15.70
CA GLN A 417 20.20 3.99 15.55
C GLN A 417 20.74 5.02 14.56
N LYS A 418 20.11 5.14 13.39
CA LYS A 418 20.52 6.08 12.33
C LYS A 418 20.43 7.54 12.78
N LEU A 419 19.36 7.91 13.50
CA LEU A 419 19.14 9.28 13.93
C LEU A 419 19.92 9.64 15.19
N SER A 420 20.17 8.67 16.08
CA SER A 420 20.87 8.91 17.35
C SER A 420 22.38 8.66 17.31
N GLY A 421 22.86 7.84 16.38
CA GLY A 421 24.24 7.36 16.35
C GLY A 421 24.59 6.34 17.45
N HIS A 422 23.62 5.92 18.27
CA HIS A 422 23.88 4.94 19.34
C HIS A 422 23.83 3.48 18.88
N PRO A 423 24.42 2.55 19.64
CA PRO A 423 24.32 1.12 19.37
C PRO A 423 22.87 0.61 19.33
N GLU A 424 22.63 -0.44 18.55
CA GLU A 424 21.32 -1.09 18.40
C GLU A 424 20.69 -1.45 19.74
N SER A 425 21.47 -2.01 20.68
CA SER A 425 20.99 -2.38 22.02
C SER A 425 20.40 -1.22 22.81
N LYS A 426 21.02 -0.02 22.75
CA LYS A 426 20.47 1.19 23.40
C LYS A 426 19.20 1.69 22.71
N CYS A 427 19.17 1.59 21.39
CA CYS A 427 18.01 1.99 20.59
C CYS A 427 16.82 1.06 20.83
N GLU A 428 17.08 -0.24 20.96
CA GLU A 428 16.08 -1.25 21.30
C GLU A 428 15.55 -1.05 22.72
N GLU A 429 16.44 -0.81 23.70
CA GLU A 429 16.04 -0.47 25.08
C GLU A 429 15.11 0.76 25.10
N ALA A 430 15.48 1.82 24.36
CA ALA A 430 14.68 3.03 24.22
C ALA A 430 13.31 2.77 23.57
N LEU A 431 13.28 1.94 22.53
CA LEU A 431 12.04 1.53 21.86
C LEU A 431 11.14 0.75 22.82
N LEU A 432 11.69 -0.22 23.57
CA LEU A 432 10.95 -0.99 24.56
C LEU A 432 10.40 -0.11 25.68
N LYS A 433 11.18 0.83 26.22
CA LYS A 433 10.68 1.79 27.22
C LYS A 433 9.46 2.57 26.71
N THR A 434 9.49 2.93 25.43
CA THR A 434 8.36 3.59 24.75
C THR A 434 7.17 2.65 24.58
N ILE A 435 7.40 1.42 24.09
CA ILE A 435 6.36 0.40 23.89
C ILE A 435 5.67 0.05 25.20
N TYR A 436 6.41 -0.02 26.31
CA TYR A 436 5.85 -0.40 27.61
C TYR A 436 5.42 0.81 28.47
N ARG A 437 5.87 2.03 28.15
CA ARG A 437 5.69 3.28 28.93
C ARG A 437 6.27 3.17 30.34
N VAL A 438 7.51 2.71 30.41
CA VAL A 438 8.26 2.54 31.67
C VAL A 438 9.63 3.20 31.55
N ASP A 439 10.13 3.76 32.65
CA ASP A 439 11.48 4.33 32.69
C ASP A 439 12.57 3.25 32.84
N LYS A 440 12.21 2.10 33.45
CA LYS A 440 13.08 0.94 33.65
C LYS A 440 12.38 -0.31 33.11
N LEU A 441 13.11 -1.10 32.33
CA LEU A 441 12.63 -2.38 31.83
C LEU A 441 12.86 -3.47 32.88
N THR A 442 11.94 -4.43 32.95
CA THR A 442 12.12 -5.65 33.73
C THR A 442 12.81 -6.72 32.90
N LEU A 443 13.42 -7.71 33.57
CA LEU A 443 14.03 -8.86 32.91
C LEU A 443 13.02 -9.57 31.99
N ASP A 444 11.80 -9.77 32.46
CA ASP A 444 10.71 -10.41 31.70
C ASP A 444 10.45 -9.70 30.36
N VAL A 445 10.48 -8.37 30.34
CA VAL A 445 10.32 -7.59 29.11
C VAL A 445 11.54 -7.79 28.23
N THR A 446 12.75 -7.61 28.73
CA THR A 446 13.97 -7.72 27.90
C THR A 446 14.24 -9.12 27.35
N SER A 447 13.73 -10.18 28.01
CA SER A 447 13.86 -11.56 27.56
C SER A 447 12.68 -12.04 26.70
N SER A 448 11.65 -11.21 26.52
CA SER A 448 10.49 -11.56 25.70
C SER A 448 10.84 -11.57 24.22
N ASP A 449 10.06 -12.32 23.44
CA ASP A 449 10.20 -12.31 21.99
C ASP A 449 9.66 -11.01 21.36
N ILE A 450 10.13 -10.72 20.14
CA ILE A 450 9.66 -9.56 19.35
C ILE A 450 8.15 -9.61 19.16
N THR A 451 7.54 -10.80 19.04
CA THR A 451 6.09 -10.95 18.87
C THR A 451 5.29 -10.43 20.08
N THR A 452 5.81 -10.56 21.28
CA THR A 452 5.23 -10.03 22.52
C THR A 452 5.29 -8.50 22.51
N HIS A 453 6.40 -7.94 22.04
CA HIS A 453 6.57 -6.50 21.90
C HIS A 453 5.63 -5.91 20.86
N THR A 454 5.53 -6.52 19.67
CA THR A 454 4.66 -6.03 18.59
C THR A 454 3.18 -6.15 18.95
N HIS A 455 2.78 -7.20 19.69
CA HIS A 455 1.41 -7.33 20.21
C HIS A 455 1.08 -6.26 21.27
N THR A 456 2.03 -5.94 22.14
CA THR A 456 1.86 -4.88 23.13
C THR A 456 1.76 -3.51 22.45
N ALA A 457 2.58 -3.31 21.42
CA ALA A 457 2.65 -2.10 20.62
C ALA A 457 1.38 -1.89 19.77
N SER A 458 0.84 -2.93 19.15
CA SER A 458 -0.35 -2.86 18.26
C SER A 458 -1.64 -2.49 18.99
N LYS A 459 -1.78 -2.86 20.27
CA LYS A 459 -2.93 -2.47 21.11
C LYS A 459 -2.94 -0.98 21.47
N ARG A 460 -1.87 -0.24 21.18
CA ARG A 460 -1.74 1.17 21.53
C ARG A 460 -2.02 2.01 20.30
N THR A 461 -3.13 2.75 20.33
CA THR A 461 -3.63 3.54 19.18
C THR A 461 -2.64 4.60 18.70
N LYS A 462 -1.62 4.96 19.50
CA LYS A 462 -0.56 5.91 19.18
C LYS A 462 0.64 5.61 20.10
N LEU A 463 1.63 4.85 19.63
CA LEU A 463 2.91 4.70 20.37
C LEU A 463 3.61 6.05 20.50
N PHE A 464 3.48 6.88 19.46
CA PHE A 464 4.03 8.22 19.36
C PHE A 464 2.90 9.25 19.52
N GLN A 465 2.27 9.33 20.70
CA GLN A 465 1.25 10.38 20.98
C GLN A 465 1.77 11.82 20.85
N HIS A 466 3.06 11.97 20.64
CA HIS A 466 3.66 13.20 20.19
C HIS A 466 4.62 12.89 19.03
N PRO A 467 4.60 13.64 17.91
CA PRO A 467 5.68 13.60 16.91
C PRO A 467 7.07 13.89 17.53
N HIS A 468 7.07 14.30 18.79
CA HIS A 468 8.22 14.58 19.62
C HIS A 468 8.81 13.36 20.35
N VAL A 469 8.41 12.11 20.13
CA VAL A 469 9.02 10.98 20.87
C VAL A 469 10.37 10.55 20.29
N LEU A 470 10.56 10.53 18.97
CA LEU A 470 11.89 10.39 18.38
C LEU A 470 12.83 11.54 18.80
N ILE A 471 12.25 12.74 18.94
CA ILE A 471 12.91 13.91 19.52
C ILE A 471 13.14 13.76 21.05
N ARG A 472 12.22 13.15 21.81
CA ARG A 472 12.40 12.82 23.25
C ARG A 472 13.47 11.76 23.46
N LEU A 473 13.59 10.80 22.55
CA LEU A 473 14.62 9.79 22.65
C LEU A 473 15.98 10.46 22.45
N HIS A 474 16.09 11.35 21.45
CA HIS A 474 17.30 12.16 21.25
C HIS A 474 17.60 13.12 22.42
N TRP A 475 16.59 13.77 23.02
CA TRP A 475 16.80 14.78 24.07
C TRP A 475 16.60 14.30 25.53
N CYS A 476 15.50 13.65 25.89
CA CYS A 476 15.20 13.33 27.31
C CYS A 476 15.80 12.03 27.85
N HIS A 477 15.88 10.94 27.07
CA HIS A 477 16.29 9.63 27.60
C HIS A 477 17.76 9.26 27.32
N LEU A 478 18.42 9.97 26.40
CA LEU A 478 19.83 9.80 26.07
C LEU A 478 20.75 10.84 26.76
N GLY A 479 20.20 11.69 27.64
CA GLY A 479 20.97 12.59 28.50
C GLY A 479 21.21 14.01 27.97
N VAL A 480 20.38 14.52 27.06
CA VAL A 480 20.56 15.86 26.46
C VAL A 480 19.40 16.80 26.85
N CYS A 481 19.58 17.48 27.99
CA CYS A 481 18.87 18.69 28.46
C CYS A 481 17.53 18.54 29.22
N CYS A 482 17.52 19.00 30.48
CA CYS A 482 16.39 19.02 31.41
C CYS A 482 15.26 20.03 31.09
N ARG A 483 15.33 20.82 30.00
CA ARG A 483 14.34 21.88 29.71
C ARG A 483 13.08 21.43 28.96
N CYS A 484 12.99 20.19 28.47
CA CYS A 484 11.88 19.76 27.60
C CYS A 484 10.55 19.45 28.31
N ARG A 485 10.47 19.46 29.65
CA ARG A 485 9.19 19.22 30.36
C ARG A 485 8.19 20.38 30.22
N SER A 486 8.61 21.62 30.02
CA SER A 486 7.71 22.78 29.91
C SER A 486 7.10 22.96 28.51
N LEU A 487 7.58 22.24 27.49
CA LEU A 487 7.09 22.29 26.10
C LEU A 487 5.86 21.38 25.84
N LEU A 488 5.39 20.66 26.86
CA LEU A 488 4.25 19.73 26.78
C LEU A 488 2.88 20.39 26.53
N HIS A 489 2.79 21.72 26.62
CA HIS A 489 1.53 22.49 26.49
C HIS A 489 1.52 23.50 25.33
N LEU A 490 2.52 23.49 24.44
CA LEU A 490 2.57 24.42 23.32
C LEU A 490 1.99 23.79 22.03
N PRO A 491 1.29 24.58 21.18
CA PRO A 491 0.77 24.13 19.89
C PRO A 491 1.91 23.70 18.95
N PRO A 492 1.63 22.95 17.86
CA PRO A 492 2.67 22.40 16.98
C PRO A 492 3.61 23.50 16.48
N LEU A 493 4.89 23.39 16.84
CA LEU A 493 5.92 24.33 16.43
C LEU A 493 6.27 24.13 14.94
N PRO A 494 6.51 25.22 14.19
CA PRO A 494 6.97 25.15 12.80
C PRO A 494 8.33 24.45 12.68
N ARG A 495 8.57 23.82 11.51
CA ARG A 495 9.81 23.08 11.16
C ARG A 495 11.11 23.86 11.42
N SER A 496 11.06 25.18 11.51
CA SER A 496 12.20 26.06 11.80
C SER A 496 12.88 25.80 13.15
N HIS A 497 12.23 25.10 14.09
CA HIS A 497 12.84 24.70 15.36
C HIS A 497 13.54 23.33 15.33
N ILE A 498 13.56 22.66 14.18
CA ILE A 498 14.28 21.39 13.94
C ILE A 498 15.56 21.69 13.14
N GLN A 499 16.28 22.76 13.48
CA GLN A 499 17.68 22.90 13.10
C GLN A 499 18.51 22.26 14.21
N LEU A 500 19.17 21.14 13.88
CA LEU A 500 20.20 20.54 14.72
C LEU A 500 21.33 21.58 14.88
N GLU A 501 21.67 21.93 16.12
CA GLU A 501 23.00 22.44 16.38
C GLU A 501 23.98 21.32 16.01
N SER A 502 24.84 21.59 15.03
CA SER A 502 25.98 20.75 14.69
C SER A 502 26.81 20.49 15.96
N PRO A 503 27.41 19.30 16.15
CA PRO A 503 28.38 19.14 17.23
C PRO A 503 29.49 20.18 17.06
N PRO A 504 29.99 20.81 18.14
CA PRO A 504 31.13 21.69 18.05
C PRO A 504 32.28 20.89 17.42
N GLY A 505 32.82 21.41 16.32
CA GLY A 505 33.99 20.80 15.67
C GLY A 505 35.15 20.70 16.66
N PRO A 506 36.10 19.78 16.44
CA PRO A 506 37.26 19.69 17.31
C PRO A 506 37.99 21.03 17.30
N GLU A 507 38.13 21.64 18.48
CA GLU A 507 38.96 22.82 18.68
C GLU A 507 40.38 22.49 18.20
N VAL A 508 40.91 23.34 17.32
CA VAL A 508 42.28 23.29 16.78
C VAL A 508 43.26 23.79 17.83
#